data_AF-A0A540WJX1-F1
#
_entry.id   AF-A0A540WJX1-F1
#
_cell.length_a   1.000
_cell.length_b   1.000
_cell.length_c   1.000
_cell.angle_alpha   90.00
_cell.angle_beta   90.00
_cell.angle_gamma   90.00
#
_symmetry.space_group_name_H-M   'P 1'
#
loop_
_entity.id
_entity.type
_entity.pdbx_description
1 polymer ?
#
loop_
_entity_poly.entity_id
_entity_poly.type
_entity_poly.pdbx_seq_one_letter_code
_entity_poly.pdbx_strand_id
1 'polypeptide(L)'
;MRRTGSSGPVAVLVGLALLASAPAWAAGLEFYQTVNREEVGSEDTFLLTVVTVDAPADAKVKLPRSDDFEVVNSSRSTQRSVSWSGGGPANIQDVTKYVMVMRANRAGKLTIPPSEMTTAGKTHRTDSVQIDVKPGRLGPPPAQSGRQQRLPDPFASMPSRLPDPFADEPEDEPTIPRGDSDLFLRSSLDRDEIFVGEQVTLSLYIYSRVDLSSVDAVTMPKLEGFWTEEVESPTQLSGEQKVVDGVPYRAYLLRRRALFPVKAGTLSISAAEADITTGFLFAGHRVHRVSNGLKVKVAPLPPGAPQGMSNANVGAWRLSVDVSQTRVELGQPITVKVILEGSGNVKNVNPPKLTGPSALKIYDPTTTDKVAPQRNRVQGRRVVEYLVMPQRTGTFTLPALEFPFFDARARSYEVSRTDPITLTVEPAAGSTALPPTSSAHVADSANEQKNVLTSGGLRPVRYQARFVAPSEPPWKRSFFVPLVLAPLGLLAGAALLGGVRGRMATRTEADKGRQQAKAARKRLVEAEKLQAGADAGAFYTEVEKALHGFLGARLGGPVIGLTREAIGERMTVAGVAQERRARVLYVLEACDLGRYGGGGDAAARQKVMDAAVAAMEGWA
;
A
#
# COMPACT_ATOMS: atom_id res chain seq x y z
N MET A 1 69.96 17.35 29.02
CA MET A 1 70.72 16.59 27.98
C MET A 1 69.92 15.36 27.58
N ARG A 2 69.85 15.10 26.26
CA ARG A 2 69.37 13.89 25.55
C ARG A 2 67.87 13.52 25.54
N ARG A 3 67.17 14.10 24.54
CA ARG A 3 66.41 13.48 23.41
C ARG A 3 66.60 11.93 23.26
N THR A 4 65.63 11.08 22.90
CA THR A 4 64.64 10.99 21.79
C THR A 4 63.62 9.86 22.12
N GLY A 5 62.42 9.68 21.54
CA GLY A 5 61.83 10.24 20.33
C GLY A 5 60.37 9.82 20.04
N SER A 6 59.87 10.44 18.96
CA SER A 6 58.68 10.23 18.12
C SER A 6 57.28 10.16 18.74
N SER A 7 56.61 11.31 18.76
CA SER A 7 55.16 11.45 18.62
C SER A 7 54.83 11.95 17.21
N GLY A 8 53.98 11.22 16.49
CA GLY A 8 53.38 11.67 15.22
C GLY A 8 52.18 12.60 15.49
N PRO A 9 51.90 13.59 14.62
CA PRO A 9 50.86 14.58 14.88
C PRO A 9 49.49 14.07 14.44
N VAL A 10 48.52 14.21 15.35
CA VAL A 10 47.09 14.24 15.07
C VAL A 10 46.72 15.65 14.60
N ALA A 11 45.81 15.71 13.64
CA ALA A 11 45.08 16.86 13.12
C ALA A 11 45.84 17.81 12.16
N VAL A 12 45.28 17.95 10.95
CA VAL A 12 44.67 19.19 10.41
C VAL A 12 44.59 19.04 8.89
N LEU A 13 43.37 18.94 8.35
CA LEU A 13 43.08 19.31 6.96
C LEU A 13 41.65 19.88 6.91
N VAL A 14 41.57 21.19 7.19
CA VAL A 14 40.49 22.08 6.77
C VAL A 14 41.12 23.07 5.78
N GLY A 15 40.47 23.29 4.63
CA GLY A 15 40.89 24.23 3.58
C GLY A 15 40.68 23.61 2.18
N LEU A 16 39.45 23.34 1.72
CA LEU A 16 38.46 24.30 1.17
C LEU A 16 38.87 24.80 -0.23
N ALA A 17 38.24 24.24 -1.27
CA ALA A 17 37.91 24.88 -2.56
C ALA A 17 37.37 23.78 -3.51
N LEU A 18 36.05 23.74 -3.74
CA LEU A 18 35.33 24.48 -4.79
C LEU A 18 35.27 23.70 -6.12
N LEU A 19 34.05 23.63 -6.65
CA LEU A 19 33.67 23.24 -8.02
C LEU A 19 33.60 21.74 -8.35
N ALA A 20 32.50 21.13 -7.93
CA ALA A 20 31.81 20.13 -8.75
C ALA A 20 30.30 20.14 -8.42
N SER A 21 29.65 21.22 -8.85
CA SER A 21 28.21 21.34 -8.97
C SER A 21 27.65 20.27 -9.92
N ALA A 22 27.10 19.20 -9.33
CA ALA A 22 26.04 18.41 -9.93
C ALA A 22 24.78 18.66 -9.08
N PRO A 23 23.59 18.76 -9.66
CA PRO A 23 22.40 19.13 -8.91
C PRO A 23 22.14 18.02 -7.91
N ALA A 24 22.37 18.31 -6.63
CA ALA A 24 21.63 17.65 -5.59
C ALA A 24 20.16 17.83 -6.00
N TRP A 25 19.45 16.73 -6.21
CA TRP A 25 18.01 16.76 -6.02
C TRP A 25 17.83 17.12 -4.55
N ALA A 26 17.78 18.41 -4.29
CA ALA A 26 17.34 18.92 -3.02
C ALA A 26 15.93 18.36 -2.86
N ALA A 27 15.73 17.51 -1.85
CA ALA A 27 14.45 17.51 -1.17
C ALA A 27 14.23 18.99 -0.80
N GLY A 28 13.39 19.65 -1.59
CA GLY A 28 13.19 21.08 -1.50
C GLY A 28 12.56 21.33 -0.15
N LEU A 29 13.33 21.84 0.81
CA LEU A 29 12.80 22.33 2.07
C LEU A 29 11.89 23.52 1.73
N GLU A 30 10.61 23.25 1.55
CA GLU A 30 9.61 24.29 1.31
C GLU A 30 9.20 24.88 2.64
N PHE A 31 9.30 26.20 2.76
CA PHE A 31 8.87 26.94 3.94
C PHE A 31 8.17 28.22 3.50
N TYR A 32 6.85 28.25 3.66
CA TYR A 32 6.03 29.38 3.26
C TYR A 32 4.89 29.61 4.25
N GLN A 33 4.32 30.81 4.22
CA GLN A 33 3.12 31.15 5.00
C GLN A 33 2.05 31.75 4.08
N THR A 34 0.80 31.43 4.36
CA THR A 34 -0.36 31.90 3.59
C THR A 34 -1.49 32.30 4.52
N VAL A 35 -2.34 33.20 4.06
CA VAL A 35 -3.56 33.59 4.77
C VAL A 35 -4.77 33.19 3.95
N ASN A 36 -5.87 32.86 4.62
CA ASN A 36 -7.11 32.49 3.93
C ASN A 36 -7.86 33.68 3.33
N ARG A 37 -7.49 34.92 3.69
CA ARG A 37 -8.07 36.17 3.18
C ARG A 37 -7.10 37.33 3.41
N GLU A 38 -6.98 38.22 2.44
CA GLU A 38 -6.15 39.43 2.52
C GLU A 38 -6.94 40.65 3.00
N GLU A 39 -8.26 40.58 3.04
CA GLU A 39 -9.15 41.63 3.55
C GLU A 39 -10.04 41.07 4.67
N VAL A 40 -10.03 41.71 5.84
CA VAL A 40 -10.72 41.22 7.06
C VAL A 40 -11.36 42.34 7.85
N GLY A 41 -12.48 42.07 8.52
CA GLY A 41 -13.03 42.99 9.50
C GLY A 41 -12.22 42.96 10.80
N SER A 42 -12.17 44.08 11.52
CA SER A 42 -11.50 44.17 12.83
C SER A 42 -12.08 43.22 13.89
N GLU A 43 -13.34 42.78 13.71
CA GLU A 43 -13.97 41.78 14.59
C GLU A 43 -13.90 40.34 14.06
N ASP A 44 -13.40 40.14 12.84
CA ASP A 44 -13.35 38.83 12.21
C ASP A 44 -12.04 38.11 12.52
N THR A 45 -12.12 36.78 12.56
CA THR A 45 -10.93 35.93 12.64
C THR A 45 -10.51 35.46 11.25
N PHE A 46 -9.21 35.37 11.02
CA PHE A 46 -8.62 34.80 9.81
C PHE A 46 -7.57 33.75 10.16
N LEU A 47 -7.21 32.93 9.18
CA LEU A 47 -6.29 31.80 9.36
C LEU A 47 -4.96 32.13 8.71
N LEU A 48 -3.89 32.08 9.49
CA LEU A 48 -2.52 32.05 9.01
C LEU A 48 -2.03 30.60 9.03
N THR A 49 -1.61 30.09 7.88
CA THR A 49 -1.06 28.73 7.73
C THR A 49 0.40 28.81 7.35
N VAL A 50 1.28 28.30 8.22
CA VAL A 50 2.72 28.15 7.97
C VAL A 50 2.99 26.69 7.66
N VAL A 51 3.60 26.41 6.50
CA VAL A 51 3.85 25.04 6.01
C VAL A 51 5.35 24.80 5.90
N THR A 52 5.80 23.66 6.41
CA THR A 52 7.15 23.14 6.21
C THR A 52 7.08 21.76 5.55
N VAL A 53 7.77 21.55 4.42
CA VAL A 53 7.88 20.26 3.75
C VAL A 53 9.31 19.73 3.94
N ASP A 54 9.43 18.47 4.38
CA ASP A 54 10.70 17.77 4.60
C ASP A 54 11.65 18.50 5.58
N ALA A 55 11.07 19.10 6.62
CA ALA A 55 11.84 19.75 7.69
C ALA A 55 12.66 18.73 8.50
N PRO A 56 13.96 18.98 8.75
CA PRO A 56 14.80 18.16 9.61
C PRO A 56 14.21 18.00 11.03
N ALA A 57 14.51 16.87 11.69
CA ALA A 57 14.00 16.59 13.04
C ALA A 57 14.45 17.61 14.11
N ASP A 58 15.57 18.31 13.87
CA ASP A 58 16.12 19.37 14.72
C ASP A 58 15.61 20.78 14.35
N ALA A 59 14.72 20.91 13.35
CA ALA A 59 14.20 22.18 12.89
C ALA A 59 13.41 22.90 14.00
N LYS A 60 13.85 24.11 14.35
CA LYS A 60 13.12 25.00 15.28
C LYS A 60 12.36 26.05 14.48
N VAL A 61 11.04 25.93 14.45
CA VAL A 61 10.15 26.91 13.81
C VAL A 61 9.67 27.93 14.83
N LYS A 62 9.92 29.21 14.55
CA LYS A 62 9.45 30.36 15.30
C LYS A 62 8.31 31.01 14.50
N LEU A 63 7.10 30.88 15.05
CA LEU A 63 5.88 31.46 14.48
C LEU A 63 5.89 33.00 14.60
N PRO A 64 5.21 33.71 13.70
CA PRO A 64 5.25 35.16 13.65
C PRO A 64 4.44 35.74 14.82
N ARG A 65 4.99 36.78 15.45
CA ARG A 65 4.34 37.53 16.53
C ARG A 65 4.39 39.02 16.20
N SER A 66 3.28 39.72 16.40
CA SER A 66 3.15 41.15 16.19
C SER A 66 2.13 41.71 17.19
N ASP A 67 2.31 42.95 17.62
CA ASP A 67 1.36 43.65 18.51
C ASP A 67 0.05 44.00 17.77
N ASP A 68 0.09 44.00 16.43
CA ASP A 68 -1.04 44.29 15.56
C ASP A 68 -2.05 43.13 15.45
N PHE A 69 -1.65 41.90 15.80
CA PHE A 69 -2.48 40.71 15.67
C PHE A 69 -2.45 39.82 16.92
N GLU A 70 -3.62 39.50 17.43
CA GLU A 70 -3.80 38.54 18.52
C GLU A 70 -3.95 37.12 17.97
N VAL A 71 -3.20 36.17 18.55
CA VAL A 71 -3.34 34.73 18.25
C VAL A 71 -4.43 34.16 19.16
N VAL A 72 -5.63 33.92 18.61
CA VAL A 72 -6.77 33.36 19.36
C VAL A 72 -6.56 31.88 19.64
N ASN A 73 -6.02 31.14 18.66
CA ASN A 73 -5.73 29.73 18.79
C ASN A 73 -4.58 29.33 17.85
N SER A 74 -3.81 28.31 18.21
CA SER A 74 -2.78 27.73 17.36
C SER A 74 -2.79 26.21 17.43
N SER A 75 -2.64 25.56 16.29
CA SER A 75 -2.55 24.10 16.18
C SER A 75 -1.40 23.69 15.28
N ARG A 76 -0.85 22.50 15.53
CA ARG A 76 0.22 21.89 14.74
C ARG A 76 -0.22 20.50 14.31
N SER A 77 -0.09 20.21 13.03
CA SER A 77 -0.35 18.88 12.46
C SER A 77 0.82 18.46 11.58
N THR A 78 1.23 17.20 11.68
CA THR A 78 2.27 16.61 10.83
C THR A 78 1.68 15.40 10.13
N GLN A 79 1.76 15.39 8.80
CA GLN A 79 1.25 14.32 7.96
C GLN A 79 2.36 13.80 7.06
N ARG A 80 2.51 12.46 7.04
CA ARG A 80 3.46 11.76 6.19
C ARG A 80 2.76 11.29 4.93
N SER A 81 3.10 11.85 3.78
CA SER A 81 2.59 11.42 2.48
C SER A 81 3.57 10.47 1.81
N VAL A 82 3.09 9.28 1.42
CA VAL A 82 3.87 8.29 0.68
C VAL A 82 3.29 8.20 -0.72
N SER A 83 4.07 8.55 -1.74
CA SER A 83 3.69 8.42 -3.15
C SER A 83 4.62 7.46 -3.87
N TRP A 84 4.04 6.59 -4.70
CA TRP A 84 4.77 5.67 -5.57
C TRP A 84 4.60 6.14 -7.01
N SER A 85 5.66 6.73 -7.59
CA SER A 85 5.71 7.02 -9.01
C SER A 85 6.58 5.98 -9.72
N GLY A 86 5.99 5.28 -10.69
CA GLY A 86 6.69 4.57 -11.76
C GLY A 86 7.89 3.68 -11.36
N GLY A 87 7.69 2.69 -10.49
CA GLY A 87 8.70 1.64 -10.22
C GLY A 87 9.97 2.09 -9.48
N GLY A 88 10.03 3.33 -8.99
CA GLY A 88 11.09 3.84 -8.13
C GLY A 88 10.83 3.60 -6.63
N PRO A 89 11.82 3.88 -5.76
CA PRO A 89 11.60 3.89 -4.32
C PRO A 89 10.50 4.90 -3.94
N ALA A 90 9.74 4.57 -2.89
CA ALA A 90 8.65 5.42 -2.42
C ALA A 90 9.15 6.84 -2.11
N ASN A 91 8.51 7.85 -2.69
CA ASN A 91 8.76 9.23 -2.31
C ASN A 91 7.96 9.53 -1.03
N ILE A 92 8.68 9.71 0.06
CA ILE A 92 8.11 9.96 1.39
C ILE A 92 8.37 11.42 1.71
N GLN A 93 7.30 12.18 1.90
CA GLN A 93 7.37 13.58 2.31
C GLN A 93 6.69 13.79 3.65
N ASP A 94 7.36 14.51 4.54
CA ASP A 94 6.82 14.90 5.84
C ASP A 94 6.38 16.37 5.79
N VAL A 95 5.06 16.59 5.77
CA VAL A 95 4.46 17.92 5.72
C VAL A 95 3.97 18.30 7.11
N THR A 96 4.56 19.34 7.70
CA THR A 96 4.10 19.92 8.96
C THR A 96 3.41 21.26 8.69
N LYS A 97 2.18 21.42 9.20
CA LYS A 97 1.38 22.64 9.10
C LYS A 97 1.15 23.22 10.48
N TYR A 98 1.43 24.51 10.64
CA TYR A 98 1.05 25.30 11.79
C TYR A 98 -0.09 26.23 11.37
N VAL A 99 -1.26 26.08 11.99
CA VAL A 99 -2.44 26.90 11.69
C VAL A 99 -2.74 27.77 12.90
N MET A 100 -2.75 29.08 12.68
CA MET A 100 -3.02 30.09 13.69
C MET A 100 -4.32 30.82 13.33
N VAL A 101 -5.27 30.83 14.26
CA VAL A 101 -6.46 31.68 14.18
C VAL A 101 -6.07 33.05 14.74
N MET A 102 -6.08 34.06 13.89
CA MET A 102 -5.61 35.40 14.19
C MET A 102 -6.79 36.39 14.17
N ARG A 103 -6.72 37.41 15.01
CA ARG A 103 -7.63 38.57 14.99
C ARG A 103 -6.81 39.85 14.97
N ALA A 104 -7.25 40.85 14.20
CA ALA A 104 -6.58 42.15 14.15
C ALA A 104 -6.96 43.02 15.35
N ASN A 105 -5.97 43.69 15.96
CA ASN A 105 -6.20 44.56 17.12
C ASN A 105 -6.57 46.00 16.72
N ARG A 106 -6.31 46.39 15.46
CA ARG A 106 -6.63 47.71 14.92
C ARG A 106 -6.97 47.64 13.44
N ALA A 107 -7.73 48.61 12.95
CA ALA A 107 -8.04 48.76 11.53
C ALA A 107 -6.89 49.44 10.76
N GLY A 108 -6.79 49.16 9.46
CA GLY A 108 -5.77 49.67 8.54
C GLY A 108 -5.00 48.57 7.81
N LYS A 109 -4.04 48.97 6.99
CA LYS A 109 -3.13 48.02 6.31
C LYS A 109 -2.06 47.53 7.27
N LEU A 110 -2.18 46.29 7.70
CA LEU A 110 -1.29 45.64 8.67
C LEU A 110 -0.44 44.57 7.99
N THR A 111 0.78 44.35 8.48
CA THR A 111 1.71 43.36 7.92
C THR A 111 2.00 42.26 8.93
N ILE A 112 1.78 41.01 8.54
CA ILE A 112 2.18 39.84 9.31
C ILE A 112 3.67 39.59 9.04
N PRO A 113 4.53 39.57 10.08
CA PRO A 113 5.95 39.34 9.89
C PRO A 113 6.24 37.93 9.37
N PRO A 114 7.42 37.70 8.79
CA PRO A 114 7.82 36.39 8.31
C PRO A 114 8.01 35.40 9.48
N SER A 115 7.66 34.14 9.25
CA SER A 115 8.02 33.03 10.14
C SER A 115 9.48 32.65 9.94
N GLU A 116 10.17 32.20 11.00
CA GLU A 116 11.57 31.80 10.93
C GLU A 116 11.73 30.31 11.23
N MET A 117 12.58 29.61 10.49
CA MET A 117 12.92 28.22 10.75
C MET A 117 14.44 28.05 10.77
N THR A 118 15.00 27.55 11.87
CA THR A 118 16.43 27.29 11.99
C THR A 118 16.72 25.80 11.80
N THR A 119 17.52 25.47 10.78
CA THR A 119 17.94 24.10 10.41
C THR A 119 19.44 24.07 10.14
N ALA A 120 20.19 23.17 10.79
CA ALA A 120 21.64 22.99 10.55
C ALA A 120 22.46 24.31 10.51
N GLY A 121 22.13 25.28 11.37
CA GLY A 121 22.82 26.57 11.46
C GLY A 121 22.40 27.62 10.41
N LYS A 122 21.44 27.33 9.53
CA LYS A 122 20.84 28.29 8.58
C LYS A 122 19.41 28.64 9.00
N THR A 123 19.08 29.93 8.92
CA THR A 123 17.73 30.43 9.19
C THR A 123 17.00 30.70 7.88
N HIS A 124 15.90 30.00 7.67
CA HIS A 124 14.96 30.21 6.57
C HIS A 124 13.84 31.13 7.03
N ARG A 125 13.39 32.03 6.17
CA ARG A 125 12.29 32.96 6.45
C ARG A 125 11.22 32.82 5.38
N THR A 126 9.96 32.91 5.76
CA THR A 126 8.85 33.02 4.82
C THR A 126 8.73 34.46 4.31
N ASP A 127 7.84 34.71 3.37
CA ASP A 127 7.45 36.07 2.99
C ASP A 127 6.51 36.68 4.04
N SER A 128 6.57 38.00 4.20
CA SER A 128 5.58 38.75 5.00
C SER A 128 4.27 38.89 4.23
N VAL A 129 3.14 38.85 4.94
CA VAL A 129 1.81 38.93 4.31
C VAL A 129 1.13 40.22 4.73
N GLN A 130 0.62 41.00 3.77
CA GLN A 130 -0.17 42.20 4.06
C GLN A 130 -1.66 41.85 4.17
N ILE A 131 -2.33 42.44 5.16
CA ILE A 131 -3.76 42.30 5.41
C ILE A 131 -4.37 43.71 5.45
N ASP A 132 -5.44 43.95 4.70
CA ASP A 132 -6.24 45.16 4.80
C ASP A 132 -7.39 44.95 5.81
N VAL A 133 -7.33 45.63 6.95
CA VAL A 133 -8.30 45.48 8.03
C VAL A 133 -9.32 46.63 8.00
N LYS A 134 -10.57 46.33 7.66
CA LYS A 134 -11.65 47.31 7.70
C LYS A 134 -12.34 47.33 9.07
N PRO A 135 -12.83 48.49 9.54
CA PRO A 135 -13.60 48.55 10.78
C PRO A 135 -14.91 47.73 10.68
N GLY A 136 -15.20 46.92 11.71
CA GLY A 136 -16.45 46.15 11.82
C GLY A 136 -16.32 44.68 11.35
N ARG A 137 -17.44 44.03 11.06
CA ARG A 137 -17.50 42.67 10.49
C ARG A 137 -17.70 42.72 8.98
N LEU A 138 -16.77 42.11 8.24
CA LEU A 138 -16.95 41.78 6.84
C LEU A 138 -17.42 40.32 6.82
N GLY A 139 -18.70 40.09 6.52
CA GLY A 139 -19.26 38.73 6.40
C GLY A 139 -18.45 37.82 5.46
N PRO A 140 -18.68 36.49 5.46
CA PRO A 140 -17.89 35.56 4.66
C PRO A 140 -17.91 35.97 3.17
N PRO A 141 -16.76 35.96 2.46
CA PRO A 141 -16.71 36.45 1.10
C PRO A 141 -17.56 35.58 0.16
N PRO A 142 -18.16 36.16 -0.90
CA PRO A 142 -18.64 35.37 -2.03
C PRO A 142 -17.44 34.67 -2.67
N ALA A 143 -17.60 33.39 -3.03
CA ALA A 143 -16.55 32.62 -3.67
C ALA A 143 -16.14 33.26 -5.00
N GLN A 144 -14.99 33.94 -5.02
CA GLN A 144 -14.38 34.39 -6.27
C GLN A 144 -13.79 33.20 -7.01
N SER A 145 -14.35 32.96 -8.18
CA SER A 145 -13.78 32.21 -9.29
C SER A 145 -12.30 32.51 -9.47
N GLY A 146 -11.45 31.53 -9.15
CA GLY A 146 -10.01 31.60 -9.37
C GLY A 146 -9.70 31.76 -10.85
N ARG A 147 -9.28 32.96 -11.23
CA ARG A 147 -8.61 33.23 -12.50
C ARG A 147 -7.24 32.56 -12.42
N GLN A 148 -7.18 31.28 -12.82
CA GLN A 148 -5.90 30.58 -12.99
C GLN A 148 -5.08 31.34 -14.04
N GLN A 149 -4.00 31.99 -13.59
CA GLN A 149 -2.86 32.26 -14.43
C GLN A 149 -2.34 30.90 -14.93
N ARG A 150 -2.72 30.55 -16.16
CA ARG A 150 -2.12 29.45 -16.90
C ARG A 150 -0.62 29.74 -17.04
N LEU A 151 0.21 28.87 -16.50
CA LEU A 151 1.58 28.71 -16.98
C LEU A 151 1.54 28.42 -18.50
N PRO A 152 2.46 28.97 -19.31
CA PRO A 152 2.46 28.71 -20.75
C PRO A 152 2.66 27.22 -20.99
N ASP A 153 1.68 26.59 -21.64
CA ASP A 153 1.73 25.20 -22.06
C ASP A 153 2.81 25.05 -23.15
N PRO A 154 3.91 24.29 -22.93
CA PRO A 154 5.03 24.19 -23.86
C PRO A 154 4.70 23.38 -25.12
N PHE A 155 3.44 22.95 -25.29
CA PHE A 155 2.97 22.17 -26.43
C PHE A 155 2.01 22.94 -27.36
N ALA A 156 1.87 24.26 -27.18
CA ALA A 156 1.00 25.11 -27.99
C ALA A 156 1.39 25.21 -29.49
N SER A 157 2.53 24.65 -29.92
CA SER A 157 3.04 24.75 -31.29
C SER A 157 2.94 23.48 -32.14
N MET A 158 2.13 22.49 -31.76
CA MET A 158 1.86 21.32 -32.61
C MET A 158 0.57 21.50 -33.43
N PRO A 159 0.64 21.61 -34.77
CA PRO A 159 -0.55 21.75 -35.60
C PRO A 159 -1.09 20.36 -35.94
N SER A 160 -2.14 19.91 -35.26
CA SER A 160 -3.04 18.88 -35.79
C SER A 160 -4.24 18.62 -34.88
N ARG A 161 -5.39 19.21 -35.24
CA ARG A 161 -6.61 18.49 -35.64
C ARG A 161 -7.72 19.51 -35.91
N LEU A 162 -8.57 19.14 -36.88
CA LEU A 162 -9.61 19.94 -37.49
C LEU A 162 -10.57 20.61 -36.49
N PRO A 163 -11.20 21.74 -36.86
CA PRO A 163 -12.24 22.35 -36.05
C PRO A 163 -13.47 21.42 -36.01
N ASP A 164 -13.90 21.09 -34.80
CA ASP A 164 -15.17 20.40 -34.55
C ASP A 164 -16.32 21.39 -34.85
N PRO A 165 -17.21 21.12 -35.81
CA PRO A 165 -18.25 22.07 -36.24
C PRO A 165 -19.44 22.17 -35.26
N PHE A 166 -19.29 21.67 -34.04
CA PHE A 166 -20.31 21.71 -32.98
C PHE A 166 -19.84 22.39 -31.69
N ALA A 167 -18.73 23.14 -31.72
CA ALA A 167 -18.25 23.91 -30.57
C ALA A 167 -18.97 25.27 -30.46
N ASP A 168 -20.27 25.24 -30.18
CA ASP A 168 -21.04 26.40 -29.69
C ASP A 168 -22.27 25.90 -28.91
N GLU A 169 -22.04 25.27 -27.76
CA GLU A 169 -22.95 25.39 -26.62
C GLU A 169 -22.09 25.50 -25.34
N PRO A 170 -22.34 26.49 -24.46
CA PRO A 170 -21.74 26.48 -23.14
C PRO A 170 -22.30 25.27 -22.39
N GLU A 171 -21.51 24.21 -22.23
CA GLU A 171 -21.79 23.21 -21.21
C GLU A 171 -21.69 23.93 -19.86
N ASP A 172 -22.84 24.30 -19.31
CA ASP A 172 -23.00 24.53 -17.88
C ASP A 172 -22.47 23.26 -17.18
N GLU A 173 -21.21 23.29 -16.74
CA GLU A 173 -20.76 22.32 -15.74
C GLU A 173 -21.78 22.41 -14.60
N PRO A 174 -22.52 21.33 -14.29
CA PRO A 174 -23.58 21.43 -13.30
C PRO A 174 -22.92 21.84 -12.00
N THR A 175 -23.24 23.05 -11.54
CA THR A 175 -22.85 23.51 -10.21
C THR A 175 -23.58 22.62 -9.23
N ILE A 176 -22.91 21.57 -8.77
CA ILE A 176 -23.51 20.55 -7.92
C ILE A 176 -23.92 21.22 -6.60
N PRO A 177 -25.22 21.30 -6.28
CA PRO A 177 -25.65 21.84 -5.01
C PRO A 177 -25.21 20.89 -3.89
N ARG A 178 -24.31 21.37 -3.01
CA ARG A 178 -23.87 20.63 -1.82
C ARG A 178 -25.05 20.52 -0.84
N GLY A 179 -25.59 19.31 -0.67
CA GLY A 179 -26.74 19.04 0.21
C GLY A 179 -26.72 17.64 0.82
N ASP A 180 -27.78 17.27 1.54
CA ASP A 180 -27.92 15.95 2.20
C ASP A 180 -27.90 14.77 1.21
N SER A 181 -28.16 15.02 -0.08
CA SER A 181 -28.05 14.04 -1.17
C SER A 181 -26.61 13.61 -1.47
N ASP A 182 -25.59 14.37 -1.05
CA ASP A 182 -24.19 14.11 -1.41
C ASP A 182 -23.50 13.15 -0.45
N LEU A 183 -24.06 13.02 0.75
CA LEU A 183 -23.53 12.20 1.83
C LEU A 183 -24.69 11.58 2.61
N PHE A 184 -24.87 10.27 2.50
CA PHE A 184 -25.91 9.56 3.26
C PHE A 184 -25.42 8.19 3.76
N LEU A 185 -26.09 7.70 4.81
CA LEU A 185 -25.90 6.36 5.32
C LEU A 185 -26.92 5.40 4.72
N ARG A 186 -26.47 4.20 4.38
CA ARG A 186 -27.34 3.12 3.94
C ARG A 186 -27.02 1.85 4.70
N SER A 187 -28.03 1.32 5.36
CA SER A 187 -28.03 -0.05 5.89
C SER A 187 -28.62 -0.98 4.83
N SER A 188 -27.96 -2.11 4.59
CA SER A 188 -28.46 -3.16 3.70
C SER A 188 -28.31 -4.54 4.34
N LEU A 189 -29.29 -5.41 4.10
CA LEU A 189 -29.16 -6.84 4.36
C LEU A 189 -28.76 -7.55 3.07
N ASP A 190 -28.03 -8.66 3.19
CA ASP A 190 -27.78 -9.56 2.06
C ASP A 190 -29.03 -10.36 1.66
N ARG A 191 -29.97 -10.55 2.60
CA ARG A 191 -31.26 -11.25 2.40
C ARG A 191 -32.37 -10.61 3.24
N ASP A 192 -33.58 -10.64 2.72
CA ASP A 192 -34.80 -10.10 3.34
C ASP A 192 -35.72 -11.18 3.92
N GLU A 193 -35.61 -12.42 3.42
CA GLU A 193 -36.32 -13.59 3.92
C GLU A 193 -35.33 -14.69 4.35
N ILE A 194 -35.43 -15.11 5.61
CA ILE A 194 -34.53 -16.10 6.24
C ILE A 194 -35.28 -16.99 7.23
N PHE A 195 -34.66 -18.07 7.68
CA PHE A 195 -35.19 -18.89 8.77
C PHE A 195 -34.68 -18.45 10.15
N VAL A 196 -35.39 -18.83 11.22
CA VAL A 196 -34.90 -18.69 12.61
C VAL A 196 -33.52 -19.36 12.71
N GLY A 197 -32.55 -18.68 13.33
CA GLY A 197 -31.18 -19.18 13.48
C GLY A 197 -30.29 -19.01 12.26
N GLU A 198 -30.83 -18.69 11.09
CA GLU A 198 -30.06 -18.49 9.87
C GLU A 198 -29.35 -17.14 9.86
N GLN A 199 -28.09 -17.11 9.39
CA GLN A 199 -27.35 -15.87 9.27
C GLN A 199 -27.95 -14.93 8.21
N VAL A 200 -28.18 -13.68 8.59
CA VAL A 200 -28.31 -12.53 7.67
C VAL A 200 -27.24 -11.50 7.97
N THR A 201 -26.68 -10.87 6.94
CA THR A 201 -25.55 -9.96 7.09
C THR A 201 -26.02 -8.52 6.94
N LEU A 202 -25.91 -7.75 8.02
CA LEU A 202 -26.13 -6.31 8.02
C LEU A 202 -24.85 -5.58 7.65
N SER A 203 -24.88 -4.83 6.56
CA SER A 203 -23.78 -3.94 6.16
C SER A 203 -24.24 -2.48 6.25
N LEU A 204 -23.42 -1.65 6.89
CA LEU A 204 -23.61 -0.21 6.99
C LEU A 204 -22.57 0.49 6.12
N TYR A 205 -23.04 1.26 5.14
CA TYR A 205 -22.22 2.02 4.21
C TYR A 205 -22.47 3.52 4.34
N ILE A 206 -21.41 4.31 4.17
CA ILE A 206 -21.50 5.72 3.77
C ILE A 206 -21.42 5.78 2.25
N TYR A 207 -22.37 6.45 1.62
CA TYR A 207 -22.27 6.87 0.23
C TYR A 207 -21.93 8.35 0.21
N SER A 208 -20.79 8.70 -0.41
CA SER A 208 -20.30 10.07 -0.46
C SER A 208 -19.88 10.46 -1.88
N ARG A 209 -20.26 11.66 -2.31
CA ARG A 209 -19.72 12.36 -3.49
C ARG A 209 -18.65 13.38 -3.13
N VAL A 210 -18.49 13.65 -1.83
CA VAL A 210 -17.48 14.55 -1.27
C VAL A 210 -16.37 13.77 -0.58
N ASP A 211 -15.20 14.38 -0.44
CA ASP A 211 -14.10 13.77 0.31
C ASP A 211 -14.44 13.72 1.81
N LEU A 212 -14.31 12.53 2.37
CA LEU A 212 -14.47 12.26 3.79
C LEU A 212 -13.15 12.54 4.52
N SER A 213 -13.17 13.39 5.55
CA SER A 213 -11.99 13.64 6.38
C SER A 213 -11.85 12.57 7.46
N SER A 214 -12.95 12.29 8.18
CA SER A 214 -13.02 11.29 9.23
C SER A 214 -14.44 10.81 9.47
N VAL A 215 -14.55 9.60 10.03
CA VAL A 215 -15.78 9.11 10.65
C VAL A 215 -15.54 9.13 12.15
N ASP A 216 -16.19 10.06 12.83
CA ASP A 216 -15.88 10.39 14.22
C ASP A 216 -16.56 9.42 15.19
N ALA A 217 -17.81 9.05 14.90
CA ALA A 217 -18.58 8.10 15.69
C ALA A 217 -19.54 7.29 14.80
N VAL A 218 -19.71 6.00 15.10
CA VAL A 218 -20.71 5.13 14.48
C VAL A 218 -21.49 4.42 15.57
N THR A 219 -22.76 4.78 15.71
CA THR A 219 -23.70 4.24 16.69
C THR A 219 -24.62 3.22 16.01
N MET A 220 -24.47 1.96 16.38
CA MET A 220 -25.35 0.90 15.88
C MET A 220 -26.66 0.87 16.67
N PRO A 221 -27.80 0.59 16.00
CA PRO A 221 -29.08 0.40 16.67
C PRO A 221 -29.02 -0.80 17.62
N LYS A 222 -29.97 -0.86 18.57
CA LYS A 222 -30.26 -2.09 19.31
C LYS A 222 -30.85 -3.10 18.32
N LEU A 223 -30.19 -4.25 18.21
CA LEU A 223 -30.58 -5.33 17.29
C LEU A 223 -31.46 -6.34 18.03
N GLU A 224 -32.62 -5.88 18.51
CA GLU A 224 -33.54 -6.72 19.29
C GLU A 224 -34.05 -7.91 18.47
N GLY A 225 -34.07 -9.10 19.09
CA GLY A 225 -34.46 -10.33 18.40
C GLY A 225 -33.36 -10.96 17.55
N PHE A 226 -32.13 -10.45 17.59
CA PHE A 226 -30.97 -11.04 16.95
C PHE A 226 -29.85 -11.31 17.94
N TRP A 227 -29.21 -12.47 17.81
CA TRP A 227 -27.83 -12.62 18.24
C TRP A 227 -26.92 -11.98 17.19
N THR A 228 -25.85 -11.30 17.61
CA THR A 228 -25.02 -10.52 16.69
C THR A 228 -23.55 -10.84 16.86
N GLU A 229 -22.87 -11.05 15.74
CA GLU A 229 -21.42 -11.19 15.69
C GLU A 229 -20.84 -10.12 14.77
N GLU A 230 -19.71 -9.54 15.18
CA GLU A 230 -18.97 -8.61 14.36
C GLU A 230 -18.19 -9.38 13.29
N VAL A 231 -18.39 -9.02 12.03
CA VAL A 231 -17.74 -9.67 10.88
C VAL A 231 -16.59 -8.82 10.40
N GLU A 232 -16.82 -7.52 10.24
CA GLU A 232 -15.82 -6.58 9.71
C GLU A 232 -16.09 -5.18 10.23
N SER A 233 -15.06 -4.54 10.79
CA SER A 233 -15.05 -3.12 11.13
C SER A 233 -13.73 -2.53 10.63
N PRO A 234 -13.68 -2.04 9.38
CA PRO A 234 -12.44 -1.56 8.79
C PRO A 234 -11.85 -0.39 9.59
N THR A 235 -10.58 -0.51 9.99
CA THR A 235 -9.85 0.61 10.59
C THR A 235 -9.49 1.67 9.55
N GLN A 236 -9.32 1.26 8.29
CA GLN A 236 -9.07 2.14 7.16
C GLN A 236 -10.23 2.03 6.17
N LEU A 237 -10.85 3.17 5.87
CA LEU A 237 -11.97 3.24 4.93
C LEU A 237 -11.44 3.22 3.50
N SER A 238 -11.81 2.20 2.75
CA SER A 238 -11.58 2.11 1.31
C SER A 238 -12.91 2.36 0.59
N GLY A 239 -12.93 3.32 -0.33
CA GLY A 239 -14.12 3.67 -1.09
C GLY A 239 -14.22 2.86 -2.38
N GLU A 240 -15.35 2.22 -2.62
CA GLU A 240 -15.69 1.58 -3.90
C GLU A 240 -16.65 2.48 -4.68
N GLN A 241 -16.45 2.64 -5.99
CA GLN A 241 -17.44 3.35 -6.82
C GLN A 241 -18.73 2.52 -6.94
N LYS A 242 -19.88 3.14 -6.63
CA LYS A 242 -21.21 2.56 -6.81
C LYS A 242 -22.16 3.60 -7.37
N VAL A 243 -23.04 3.18 -8.28
CA VAL A 243 -24.09 4.02 -8.84
C VAL A 243 -25.37 3.79 -8.04
N VAL A 244 -25.99 4.87 -7.56
CA VAL A 244 -27.28 4.86 -6.88
C VAL A 244 -28.19 5.82 -7.65
N ASP A 245 -29.32 5.33 -8.16
CA ASP A 245 -30.29 6.11 -8.94
C ASP A 245 -29.67 6.89 -10.11
N GLY A 246 -28.71 6.27 -10.82
CA GLY A 246 -28.00 6.88 -11.96
C GLY A 246 -26.84 7.80 -11.57
N VAL A 247 -26.63 8.06 -10.28
CA VAL A 247 -25.59 8.95 -9.78
C VAL A 247 -24.42 8.16 -9.18
N PRO A 248 -23.16 8.42 -9.56
CA PRO A 248 -22.00 7.75 -8.98
C PRO A 248 -21.64 8.31 -7.59
N TYR A 249 -21.41 7.40 -6.64
CA TYR A 249 -20.96 7.65 -5.27
C TYR A 249 -19.73 6.81 -4.96
N ARG A 250 -18.91 7.25 -4.01
CA ARG A 250 -17.95 6.39 -3.31
C ARG A 250 -18.63 5.79 -2.08
N ALA A 251 -18.74 4.47 -2.05
CA ALA A 251 -19.30 3.71 -0.96
C ALA A 251 -18.18 3.22 -0.02
N TYR A 252 -18.24 3.62 1.24
CA TYR A 252 -17.30 3.24 2.29
C TYR A 252 -18.00 2.32 3.29
N LEU A 253 -17.48 1.10 3.49
CA LEU A 253 -18.00 0.18 4.49
C LEU A 253 -17.60 0.66 5.89
N LEU A 254 -18.58 0.96 6.75
CA LEU A 254 -18.33 1.32 8.14
C LEU A 254 -18.29 0.11 9.06
N ARG A 255 -19.32 -0.74 8.96
CA ARG A 255 -19.48 -1.94 9.79
C ARG A 255 -20.22 -3.02 9.04
N ARG A 256 -19.83 -4.26 9.28
CA ARG A 256 -20.54 -5.48 8.86
C ARG A 256 -20.76 -6.39 10.05
N ARG A 257 -22.03 -6.77 10.27
CA ARG A 257 -22.44 -7.66 11.36
C ARG A 257 -23.24 -8.83 10.82
N ALA A 258 -22.99 -10.01 11.37
CA ALA A 258 -23.82 -11.18 11.18
C ALA A 258 -24.90 -11.17 12.24
N LEU A 259 -26.15 -11.28 11.81
CA LEU A 259 -27.33 -11.34 12.65
C LEU A 259 -27.93 -12.74 12.55
N PHE A 260 -28.30 -13.31 13.69
CA PHE A 260 -28.98 -14.60 13.78
C PHE A 260 -30.30 -14.40 14.53
N PRO A 261 -31.45 -14.48 13.84
CA PRO A 261 -32.74 -14.21 14.46
C PRO A 261 -33.10 -15.31 15.47
N VAL A 262 -33.57 -14.91 16.66
CA VAL A 262 -33.91 -15.85 17.75
C VAL A 262 -35.38 -16.24 17.76
N LYS A 263 -36.23 -15.55 17.00
CA LYS A 263 -37.68 -15.78 16.92
C LYS A 263 -38.20 -15.58 15.50
N ALA A 264 -39.27 -16.29 15.15
CA ALA A 264 -39.97 -16.11 13.89
C ALA A 264 -40.83 -14.83 13.89
N GLY A 265 -41.17 -14.34 12.70
CA GLY A 265 -41.96 -13.13 12.48
C GLY A 265 -41.21 -12.05 11.70
N THR A 266 -41.81 -10.88 11.55
CA THR A 266 -41.15 -9.74 10.91
C THR A 266 -40.38 -8.96 11.96
N LEU A 267 -39.05 -9.04 11.90
CA LEU A 267 -38.16 -8.30 12.80
C LEU A 267 -37.77 -6.98 12.15
N SER A 268 -37.86 -5.89 12.91
CA SER A 268 -37.47 -4.55 12.46
C SER A 268 -36.11 -4.19 13.05
N ILE A 269 -35.26 -3.60 12.20
CA ILE A 269 -33.95 -3.08 12.56
C ILE A 269 -34.04 -1.55 12.42
N SER A 270 -33.85 -0.83 13.52
CA SER A 270 -33.84 0.63 13.51
C SER A 270 -32.63 1.18 12.75
N ALA A 271 -32.70 2.47 12.42
CA ALA A 271 -31.62 3.16 11.73
C ALA A 271 -30.33 3.18 12.58
N ALA A 272 -29.19 3.13 11.90
CA ALA A 272 -27.89 3.41 12.48
C ALA A 272 -27.56 4.89 12.31
N GLU A 273 -26.69 5.39 13.18
CA GLU A 273 -26.27 6.79 13.18
C GLU A 273 -24.76 6.88 13.03
N ALA A 274 -24.29 7.90 12.32
CA ALA A 274 -22.87 8.22 12.26
C ALA A 274 -22.65 9.72 12.22
N ASP A 275 -21.60 10.14 12.91
CA ASP A 275 -21.07 11.49 12.84
C ASP A 275 -19.86 11.49 11.92
N ILE A 276 -19.94 12.29 10.85
CA ILE A 276 -18.98 12.28 9.75
C ILE A 276 -18.46 13.70 9.59
N THR A 277 -17.14 13.85 9.54
CA THR A 277 -16.52 15.13 9.19
C THR A 277 -16.19 15.13 7.70
N THR A 278 -16.80 16.06 6.97
CA THR A 278 -16.57 16.27 5.53
C THR A 278 -15.79 17.54 5.28
N GLY A 279 -14.96 17.54 4.23
CA GLY A 279 -14.24 18.73 3.79
C GLY A 279 -12.72 18.59 3.90
N PHE A 280 -12.02 19.64 3.49
CA PHE A 280 -10.56 19.67 3.56
C PHE A 280 -10.10 20.16 4.94
N LEU A 281 -8.90 19.75 5.35
CA LEU A 281 -8.30 20.05 6.65
C LEU A 281 -8.56 21.52 7.07
N PHE A 282 -9.16 21.71 8.26
CA PHE A 282 -9.56 23.00 8.88
C PHE A 282 -10.83 23.70 8.36
N ALA A 283 -11.50 23.16 7.33
CA ALA A 283 -12.84 23.55 6.90
C ALA A 283 -13.83 22.36 7.02
N GLY A 284 -13.53 21.44 7.94
CA GLY A 284 -14.35 20.26 8.17
C GLY A 284 -15.67 20.61 8.85
N HIS A 285 -16.78 20.25 8.23
CA HIS A 285 -18.10 20.32 8.86
C HIS A 285 -18.46 18.93 9.38
N ARG A 286 -18.78 18.85 10.68
CA ARG A 286 -19.33 17.63 11.27
C ARG A 286 -20.81 17.54 10.92
N VAL A 287 -21.17 16.41 10.36
CA VAL A 287 -22.49 16.15 9.83
C VAL A 287 -23.02 14.87 10.47
N HIS A 288 -24.17 14.97 11.12
CA HIS A 288 -24.88 13.82 11.66
C HIS A 288 -25.72 13.18 10.55
N ARG A 289 -25.61 11.87 10.40
CA ARG A 289 -26.37 11.09 9.42
C ARG A 289 -27.04 9.91 10.09
N VAL A 290 -28.26 9.64 9.63
CA VAL A 290 -29.11 8.53 10.05
C VAL A 290 -29.35 7.64 8.83
N SER A 291 -29.25 6.33 9.00
CA SER A 291 -29.48 5.37 7.92
C SER A 291 -30.97 5.02 7.77
N ASN A 292 -31.31 4.23 6.76
CA ASN A 292 -32.64 3.65 6.63
C ASN A 292 -32.89 2.55 7.66
N GLY A 293 -34.13 2.46 8.14
CA GLY A 293 -34.62 1.27 8.82
C GLY A 293 -34.74 0.08 7.87
N LEU A 294 -34.67 -1.13 8.41
CA LEU A 294 -34.80 -2.38 7.67
C LEU A 294 -35.83 -3.29 8.34
N LYS A 295 -36.44 -4.16 7.54
CA LYS A 295 -37.30 -5.24 8.02
C LYS A 295 -36.82 -6.54 7.41
N VAL A 296 -36.80 -7.61 8.20
CA VAL A 296 -36.48 -8.97 7.75
C VAL A 296 -37.61 -9.90 8.14
N LYS A 297 -38.06 -10.72 7.20
CA LYS A 297 -39.05 -11.75 7.44
C LYS A 297 -38.35 -13.02 7.88
N VAL A 298 -38.67 -13.49 9.08
CA VAL A 298 -38.09 -14.69 9.66
C VAL A 298 -39.13 -15.80 9.69
N ALA A 299 -38.93 -16.82 8.87
CA ALA A 299 -39.76 -18.02 8.86
C ALA A 299 -39.35 -18.98 10.00
N PRO A 300 -40.30 -19.70 10.62
CA PRO A 300 -39.96 -20.80 11.52
C PRO A 300 -39.27 -21.93 10.76
N LEU A 301 -38.48 -22.73 11.46
CA LEU A 301 -37.91 -23.95 10.88
C LEU A 301 -39.04 -24.94 10.50
N PRO A 302 -38.91 -25.71 9.40
CA PRO A 302 -39.93 -26.67 8.98
C PRO A 302 -40.23 -27.72 10.07
N PRO A 303 -41.45 -28.28 10.14
CA PRO A 303 -41.73 -29.39 11.06
C PRO A 303 -40.88 -30.63 10.71
N GLY A 304 -40.69 -31.55 11.67
CA GLY A 304 -39.94 -32.80 11.45
C GLY A 304 -38.45 -32.74 11.79
N ALA A 305 -38.05 -31.85 12.71
CA ALA A 305 -36.67 -31.74 13.17
C ALA A 305 -36.17 -33.03 13.85
N PRO A 306 -34.95 -33.53 13.53
CA PRO A 306 -34.35 -34.66 14.22
C PRO A 306 -34.10 -34.38 15.71
N GLN A 307 -33.96 -35.45 16.51
CA GLN A 307 -33.64 -35.32 17.93
C GLN A 307 -32.29 -34.61 18.13
N GLY A 308 -32.25 -33.62 19.02
CA GLY A 308 -31.05 -32.82 19.29
C GLY A 308 -30.90 -31.58 18.40
N MET A 309 -31.84 -31.32 17.49
CA MET A 309 -31.86 -30.09 16.69
C MET A 309 -32.13 -28.85 17.57
N SER A 310 -31.40 -27.77 17.31
CA SER A 310 -31.51 -26.48 17.99
C SER A 310 -31.54 -25.35 16.96
N ASN A 311 -32.17 -24.22 17.28
CA ASN A 311 -32.16 -23.02 16.46
C ASN A 311 -30.73 -22.47 16.21
N ALA A 312 -29.75 -22.85 17.03
CA ALA A 312 -28.35 -22.47 16.79
C ALA A 312 -27.67 -23.33 15.70
N ASN A 313 -28.22 -24.51 15.38
CA ASN A 313 -27.65 -25.48 14.45
C ASN A 313 -28.09 -25.21 13.00
N VAL A 314 -28.25 -23.95 12.61
CA VAL A 314 -28.69 -23.59 11.26
C VAL A 314 -27.49 -23.10 10.45
N GLY A 315 -27.32 -23.65 9.26
CA GLY A 315 -26.17 -23.38 8.39
C GLY A 315 -25.61 -24.65 7.76
N ALA A 316 -24.31 -24.67 7.54
CA ALA A 316 -23.62 -25.83 6.98
C ALA A 316 -22.55 -26.28 7.95
N TRP A 317 -22.62 -27.53 8.41
CA TRP A 317 -21.79 -28.04 9.49
C TRP A 317 -21.19 -29.40 9.13
N ARG A 318 -19.95 -29.61 9.57
CA ARG A 318 -19.26 -30.89 9.53
C ARG A 318 -18.76 -31.21 10.92
N LEU A 319 -19.15 -32.37 11.42
CA LEU A 319 -18.69 -32.96 12.66
C LEU A 319 -17.53 -33.92 12.37
N SER A 320 -16.43 -33.77 13.11
CA SER A 320 -15.32 -34.72 13.12
C SER A 320 -14.84 -34.95 14.55
N VAL A 321 -14.18 -36.09 14.76
CA VAL A 321 -13.57 -36.45 16.04
C VAL A 321 -12.12 -36.82 15.79
N ASP A 322 -11.23 -36.28 16.61
CA ASP A 322 -9.80 -36.56 16.58
C ASP A 322 -9.37 -37.12 17.94
N VAL A 323 -8.58 -38.18 17.95
CA VAL A 323 -8.15 -38.89 19.16
C VAL A 323 -6.64 -38.99 19.17
N SER A 324 -6.01 -38.65 20.28
CA SER A 324 -4.54 -38.63 20.39
C SER A 324 -3.91 -39.99 20.13
N GLN A 325 -4.50 -41.06 20.66
CA GLN A 325 -4.01 -42.44 20.57
C GLN A 325 -5.17 -43.43 20.69
N THR A 326 -5.18 -44.48 19.87
CA THR A 326 -6.18 -45.57 19.92
C THR A 326 -5.69 -46.79 20.70
N ARG A 327 -4.39 -46.89 20.98
CA ARG A 327 -3.80 -47.90 21.85
C ARG A 327 -3.07 -47.22 23.00
N VAL A 328 -3.47 -47.52 24.23
CA VAL A 328 -2.95 -46.88 25.45
C VAL A 328 -2.85 -47.85 26.61
N GLU A 329 -2.01 -47.53 27.58
CA GLU A 329 -1.91 -48.30 28.82
C GLU A 329 -3.00 -47.90 29.82
N LEU A 330 -3.36 -48.83 30.72
CA LEU A 330 -4.29 -48.56 31.82
C LEU A 330 -3.82 -47.36 32.66
N GLY A 331 -4.73 -46.41 32.92
CA GLY A 331 -4.43 -45.20 33.68
C GLY A 331 -3.76 -44.07 32.88
N GLN A 332 -3.36 -44.32 31.63
CA GLN A 332 -2.83 -43.28 30.74
C GLN A 332 -4.00 -42.48 30.13
N PRO A 333 -4.09 -41.16 30.35
CA PRO A 333 -5.16 -40.36 29.77
C PRO A 333 -4.96 -40.13 28.27
N ILE A 334 -6.07 -40.13 27.53
CA ILE A 334 -6.12 -39.73 26.12
C ILE A 334 -6.91 -38.44 25.95
N THR A 335 -6.55 -37.70 24.90
CA THR A 335 -7.27 -36.51 24.50
C THR A 335 -8.20 -36.86 23.34
N VAL A 336 -9.48 -36.53 23.48
CA VAL A 336 -10.49 -36.66 22.43
C VAL A 336 -11.02 -35.28 22.08
N LYS A 337 -10.84 -34.85 20.83
CA LYS A 337 -11.29 -33.55 20.31
C LYS A 337 -12.50 -33.76 19.44
N VAL A 338 -13.65 -33.25 19.88
CA VAL A 338 -14.86 -33.14 19.06
C VAL A 338 -14.80 -31.80 18.33
N ILE A 339 -14.76 -31.84 17.01
CA ILE A 339 -14.52 -30.69 16.15
C ILE A 339 -15.78 -30.47 15.33
N LEU A 340 -16.38 -29.30 15.47
CA LEU A 340 -17.49 -28.86 14.65
C LEU A 340 -17.05 -27.66 13.81
N GLU A 341 -16.99 -27.83 12.49
CA GLU A 341 -16.56 -26.80 11.55
C GLU A 341 -17.68 -26.47 10.55
N GLY A 342 -17.80 -25.20 10.17
CA GLY A 342 -18.89 -24.81 9.32
C GLY A 342 -19.16 -23.31 9.20
N SER A 343 -20.32 -23.00 8.63
CA SER A 343 -20.87 -21.65 8.51
C SER A 343 -22.17 -21.55 9.29
N GLY A 344 -22.30 -20.52 10.13
CA GLY A 344 -23.44 -20.35 11.04
C GLY A 344 -23.04 -19.67 12.34
N ASN A 345 -23.85 -19.83 13.40
CA ASN A 345 -23.57 -19.24 14.71
C ASN A 345 -22.56 -20.10 15.50
N VAL A 346 -21.28 -19.99 15.15
CA VAL A 346 -20.18 -20.79 15.76
C VAL A 346 -20.08 -20.63 17.27
N LYS A 347 -20.45 -19.47 17.84
CA LYS A 347 -20.38 -19.25 19.29
C LYS A 347 -21.55 -19.86 20.06
N ASN A 348 -22.71 -20.04 19.44
CA ASN A 348 -23.89 -20.61 20.10
C ASN A 348 -24.19 -22.04 19.67
N VAL A 349 -23.46 -22.60 18.71
CA VAL A 349 -23.62 -24.00 18.34
C VAL A 349 -23.08 -24.92 19.43
N ASN A 350 -23.81 -25.95 19.79
CA ASN A 350 -23.40 -26.91 20.81
C ASN A 350 -23.08 -28.26 20.15
N PRO A 351 -21.79 -28.63 20.03
CA PRO A 351 -21.43 -29.98 19.59
C PRO A 351 -22.02 -31.06 20.51
N PRO A 352 -22.28 -32.26 20.00
CA PRO A 352 -22.78 -33.37 20.81
C PRO A 352 -21.79 -33.72 21.91
N LYS A 353 -22.29 -34.00 23.12
CA LYS A 353 -21.44 -34.39 24.25
C LYS A 353 -20.85 -35.77 24.01
N LEU A 354 -19.56 -35.93 24.27
CA LEU A 354 -18.92 -37.24 24.24
C LEU A 354 -19.45 -38.13 25.39
N THR A 355 -20.01 -39.27 25.04
CA THR A 355 -20.43 -40.32 25.98
C THR A 355 -19.64 -41.59 25.74
N GLY A 356 -19.41 -42.40 26.77
CA GLY A 356 -18.66 -43.65 26.64
C GLY A 356 -19.08 -44.69 27.68
N PRO A 357 -18.58 -45.94 27.55
CA PRO A 357 -18.82 -46.99 28.53
C PRO A 357 -18.24 -46.63 29.90
N SER A 358 -18.77 -47.22 30.97
CA SER A 358 -18.33 -46.94 32.35
C SER A 358 -16.84 -47.25 32.62
N ALA A 359 -16.20 -48.00 31.74
CA ALA A 359 -14.77 -48.26 31.77
C ALA A 359 -13.91 -47.04 31.36
N LEU A 360 -14.50 -46.00 30.78
CA LEU A 360 -13.83 -44.76 30.41
C LEU A 360 -14.36 -43.61 31.26
N LYS A 361 -13.49 -43.01 32.08
CA LYS A 361 -13.82 -41.80 32.85
C LYS A 361 -13.58 -40.58 31.97
N ILE A 362 -14.65 -39.90 31.58
CA ILE A 362 -14.61 -38.68 30.77
C ILE A 362 -14.70 -37.48 31.71
N TYR A 363 -13.73 -36.57 31.62
CA TYR A 363 -13.71 -35.34 32.40
C TYR A 363 -14.40 -34.19 31.64
N ASP A 364 -14.70 -33.12 32.37
CA ASP A 364 -15.28 -31.91 31.78
C ASP A 364 -14.35 -31.34 30.70
N PRO A 365 -14.90 -30.96 29.54
CA PRO A 365 -14.08 -30.53 28.41
C PRO A 365 -13.67 -29.06 28.51
N THR A 366 -12.64 -28.70 27.76
CA THR A 366 -12.34 -27.31 27.41
C THR A 366 -12.86 -26.99 26.01
N THR A 367 -13.42 -25.80 25.83
CA THR A 367 -13.94 -25.35 24.52
C THR A 367 -13.06 -24.25 23.96
N THR A 368 -12.64 -24.39 22.71
CA THR A 368 -11.88 -23.38 21.97
C THR A 368 -12.57 -23.05 20.66
N ASP A 369 -12.81 -21.77 20.42
CA ASP A 369 -13.45 -21.28 19.19
C ASP A 369 -12.46 -20.54 18.30
N LYS A 370 -12.51 -20.83 17.01
CA LYS A 370 -11.83 -20.05 15.98
C LYS A 370 -12.86 -19.60 14.96
N VAL A 371 -13.16 -18.31 14.98
CA VAL A 371 -14.10 -17.69 14.05
C VAL A 371 -13.30 -16.88 13.04
N ALA A 372 -13.59 -17.08 11.76
CA ALA A 372 -13.01 -16.35 10.65
C ALA A 372 -14.14 -15.81 9.76
N PRO A 373 -14.21 -14.48 9.54
CA PRO A 373 -15.13 -13.93 8.56
C PRO A 373 -14.65 -14.31 7.14
N GLN A 374 -15.54 -14.90 6.33
CA GLN A 374 -15.23 -15.24 4.94
C GLN A 374 -16.39 -14.81 4.02
N ARG A 375 -16.12 -13.89 3.09
CA ARG A 375 -17.08 -13.41 2.07
C ARG A 375 -18.46 -13.08 2.66
N ASN A 376 -18.50 -12.20 3.67
CA ASN A 376 -19.71 -11.76 4.38
C ASN A 376 -20.37 -12.79 5.30
N ARG A 377 -19.89 -14.03 5.36
CA ARG A 377 -20.41 -15.06 6.26
C ARG A 377 -19.48 -15.33 7.43
N VAL A 378 -20.08 -15.63 8.58
CA VAL A 378 -19.35 -16.16 9.73
C VAL A 378 -19.07 -17.62 9.45
N GLN A 379 -17.79 -17.95 9.37
CA GLN A 379 -17.33 -19.32 9.35
C GLN A 379 -16.41 -19.54 10.55
N GLY A 380 -16.27 -20.79 10.93
CA GLY A 380 -15.37 -21.11 12.02
C GLY A 380 -15.42 -22.55 12.42
N ARG A 381 -14.70 -22.81 13.50
CA ARG A 381 -14.54 -24.12 14.08
C ARG A 381 -14.58 -24.01 15.59
N ARG A 382 -15.46 -24.81 16.21
CA ARG A 382 -15.52 -25.03 17.64
C ARG A 382 -14.89 -26.38 17.95
N VAL A 383 -13.89 -26.37 18.83
CA VAL A 383 -13.17 -27.57 19.27
C VAL A 383 -13.48 -27.80 20.74
N VAL A 384 -14.06 -28.94 21.06
CA VAL A 384 -14.35 -29.37 22.42
C VAL A 384 -13.39 -30.51 22.76
N GLU A 385 -12.49 -30.26 23.69
CA GLU A 385 -11.41 -31.17 24.05
C GLU A 385 -11.72 -31.87 25.38
N TYR A 386 -11.87 -33.19 25.32
CA TYR A 386 -12.14 -34.06 26.45
C TYR A 386 -10.88 -34.80 26.88
N LEU A 387 -10.64 -34.86 28.19
CA LEU A 387 -9.70 -35.79 28.78
C LEU A 387 -10.45 -37.09 29.11
N VAL A 388 -10.00 -38.22 28.57
CA VAL A 388 -10.61 -39.53 28.78
C VAL A 388 -9.59 -40.45 29.44
N MET A 389 -9.94 -41.02 30.59
CA MET A 389 -9.06 -41.91 31.36
C MET A 389 -9.61 -43.34 31.41
N PRO A 390 -8.93 -44.31 30.78
CA PRO A 390 -9.29 -45.72 30.89
C PRO A 390 -9.15 -46.26 32.33
N GLN A 391 -10.17 -46.97 32.80
CA GLN A 391 -10.24 -47.57 34.14
C GLN A 391 -10.16 -49.10 34.11
N ARG A 392 -10.26 -49.73 32.94
CA ARG A 392 -10.18 -51.18 32.75
C ARG A 392 -9.37 -51.50 31.49
N THR A 393 -8.74 -52.66 31.45
CA THR A 393 -8.07 -53.18 30.25
C THR A 393 -9.07 -53.84 29.31
N GLY A 394 -8.72 -53.94 28.03
CA GLY A 394 -9.57 -54.51 26.98
C GLY A 394 -9.92 -53.50 25.89
N THR A 395 -10.91 -53.84 25.07
CA THR A 395 -11.31 -53.02 23.92
C THR A 395 -12.61 -52.29 24.23
N PHE A 396 -12.58 -50.95 24.17
CA PHE A 396 -13.74 -50.09 24.40
C PHE A 396 -14.05 -49.27 23.16
N THR A 397 -15.32 -49.08 22.87
CA THR A 397 -15.74 -48.28 21.71
C THR A 397 -16.38 -46.99 22.18
N LEU A 398 -15.88 -45.86 21.69
CA LEU A 398 -16.56 -44.58 21.75
C LEU A 398 -17.64 -44.57 20.65
N PRO A 399 -18.91 -44.34 21.00
CA PRO A 399 -20.00 -44.35 20.03
C PRO A 399 -19.85 -43.24 18.99
N ALA A 400 -20.43 -43.46 17.82
CA ALA A 400 -20.62 -42.44 16.81
C ALA A 400 -21.38 -41.24 17.39
N LEU A 401 -20.92 -40.04 17.06
CA LEU A 401 -21.60 -38.80 17.43
C LEU A 401 -22.45 -38.32 16.26
N GLU A 402 -23.62 -37.77 16.57
CA GLU A 402 -24.54 -37.21 15.59
C GLU A 402 -24.78 -35.73 15.88
N PHE A 403 -24.75 -34.92 14.84
CA PHE A 403 -25.06 -33.50 14.93
C PHE A 403 -26.10 -33.13 13.86
N PRO A 404 -27.38 -32.99 14.26
CA PRO A 404 -28.43 -32.52 13.36
C PRO A 404 -28.31 -31.02 13.14
N PHE A 405 -28.42 -30.61 11.89
CA PHE A 405 -28.45 -29.22 11.47
C PHE A 405 -29.48 -28.98 10.37
N PHE A 406 -29.88 -27.73 10.19
CA PHE A 406 -30.75 -27.34 9.08
C PHE A 406 -29.94 -26.56 8.04
N ASP A 407 -29.83 -27.13 6.83
CA ASP A 407 -29.28 -26.40 5.70
C ASP A 407 -30.36 -25.53 5.08
N ALA A 408 -30.28 -24.23 5.34
CA ALA A 408 -31.24 -23.26 4.81
C ALA A 408 -31.21 -23.11 3.27
N ARG A 409 -30.11 -23.53 2.61
CA ARG A 409 -30.02 -23.53 1.15
C ARG A 409 -30.77 -24.72 0.56
N ALA A 410 -30.58 -25.92 1.13
CA ALA A 410 -31.30 -27.12 0.73
C ALA A 410 -32.74 -27.15 1.28
N ARG A 411 -33.04 -26.30 2.27
CA ARG A 411 -34.31 -26.25 3.02
C ARG A 411 -34.66 -27.61 3.64
N SER A 412 -33.65 -28.36 4.06
CA SER A 412 -33.78 -29.70 4.61
C SER A 412 -32.94 -29.88 5.87
N TYR A 413 -33.37 -30.83 6.71
CA TYR A 413 -32.58 -31.28 7.85
C TYR A 413 -31.53 -32.29 7.40
N GLU A 414 -30.31 -32.12 7.89
CA GLU A 414 -29.19 -33.02 7.66
C GLU A 414 -28.58 -33.44 9.00
N VAL A 415 -27.87 -34.57 9.01
CA VAL A 415 -27.20 -35.08 10.20
C VAL A 415 -25.75 -35.39 9.86
N SER A 416 -24.81 -34.63 10.41
CA SER A 416 -23.39 -34.97 10.33
C SER A 416 -23.08 -36.04 11.36
N ARG A 417 -22.44 -37.13 10.93
CA ARG A 417 -22.11 -38.28 11.78
C ARG A 417 -20.60 -38.52 11.80
N THR A 418 -20.08 -39.01 12.91
CA THR A 418 -18.71 -39.51 13.01
C THR A 418 -18.70 -41.03 13.07
N ASP A 419 -17.57 -41.64 12.73
CA ASP A 419 -17.38 -43.07 12.93
C ASP A 419 -17.17 -43.39 14.42
N PRO A 420 -17.59 -44.57 14.89
CA PRO A 420 -17.25 -45.05 16.23
C PRO A 420 -15.74 -45.31 16.31
N ILE A 421 -15.14 -45.00 17.46
CA ILE A 421 -13.69 -45.11 17.67
C ILE A 421 -13.39 -46.23 18.65
N THR A 422 -12.67 -47.25 18.21
CA THR A 422 -12.25 -48.36 19.06
C THR A 422 -10.91 -48.06 19.74
N LEU A 423 -10.91 -48.09 21.07
CA LEU A 423 -9.75 -47.90 21.93
C LEU A 423 -9.32 -49.26 22.50
N THR A 424 -8.03 -49.58 22.36
CA THR A 424 -7.41 -50.78 22.95
C THR A 424 -6.60 -50.36 24.16
N VAL A 425 -7.00 -50.84 25.34
CA VAL A 425 -6.36 -50.52 26.62
C VAL A 425 -5.56 -51.72 27.08
N GLU A 426 -4.25 -51.57 27.06
CA GLU A 426 -3.29 -52.61 27.47
C GLU A 426 -2.99 -52.49 28.97
N PRO A 427 -2.61 -53.60 29.63
CA PRO A 427 -2.06 -53.53 30.97
C PRO A 427 -0.84 -52.61 30.98
N ALA A 428 -0.73 -51.74 31.98
CA ALA A 428 0.48 -50.93 32.15
C ALA A 428 1.70 -51.85 32.30
N ALA A 429 2.81 -51.49 31.65
CA ALA A 429 4.03 -52.30 31.67
C ALA A 429 4.51 -52.48 33.13
N GLY A 430 4.38 -53.71 33.65
CA GLY A 430 4.69 -54.07 35.04
C GLY A 430 3.51 -54.59 35.88
N SER A 431 2.29 -54.63 35.34
CA SER A 431 1.14 -55.25 36.03
C SER A 431 0.97 -56.70 35.56
N THR A 432 1.66 -57.61 36.24
CA THR A 432 1.39 -59.04 36.15
C THR A 432 -0.04 -59.29 36.61
N ALA A 433 -0.90 -59.76 35.71
CA ALA A 433 -2.23 -60.24 36.05
C ALA A 433 -2.12 -61.38 37.07
N LEU A 434 -2.58 -61.13 38.30
CA LEU A 434 -2.88 -62.20 39.25
C LEU A 434 -4.34 -62.65 39.05
N PRO A 435 -4.62 -63.96 39.04
CA PRO A 435 -5.98 -64.49 38.86
C PRO A 435 -6.87 -64.18 40.07
N PRO A 436 -8.21 -64.28 39.94
CA PRO A 436 -9.12 -63.88 41.00
C PRO A 436 -9.17 -64.97 42.07
N THR A 437 -8.82 -64.61 43.30
CA THR A 437 -9.21 -65.39 44.49
C THR A 437 -9.95 -64.50 45.48
N SER A 438 -11.06 -65.07 45.91
CA SER A 438 -12.09 -64.49 46.75
C SER A 438 -11.62 -64.16 48.17
N SER A 439 -12.25 -63.12 48.73
CA SER A 439 -12.64 -62.94 50.13
C SER A 439 -11.58 -63.05 51.24
N ALA A 440 -11.29 -61.93 51.89
CA ALA A 440 -11.50 -61.77 53.34
C ALA A 440 -11.29 -60.31 53.80
N HIS A 441 -12.15 -59.88 54.72
CA HIS A 441 -12.14 -58.61 55.44
C HIS A 441 -10.85 -58.36 56.23
N VAL A 442 -10.38 -57.11 56.25
CA VAL A 442 -9.91 -56.47 57.49
C VAL A 442 -10.43 -55.03 57.50
N ALA A 443 -11.14 -54.70 58.56
CA ALA A 443 -11.62 -53.37 58.87
C ALA A 443 -10.54 -52.53 59.56
N ASP A 444 -10.67 -51.23 59.33
CA ASP A 444 -10.32 -50.11 60.22
C ASP A 444 -8.84 -49.79 60.48
N SER A 445 -8.42 -48.67 59.88
CA SER A 445 -7.45 -47.75 60.45
C SER A 445 -7.79 -46.35 59.95
N ALA A 446 -8.74 -45.71 60.63
CA ALA A 446 -8.77 -44.27 60.72
C ALA A 446 -7.46 -43.79 61.37
N ASN A 447 -6.58 -43.18 60.58
CA ASN A 447 -5.83 -41.96 60.86
C ASN A 447 -4.60 -41.88 59.94
N GLU A 448 -4.74 -41.24 58.78
CA GLU A 448 -3.62 -40.49 58.21
C GLU A 448 -4.16 -39.37 57.32
N GLN A 449 -4.12 -38.17 57.89
CA GLN A 449 -4.04 -36.95 57.12
C GLN A 449 -2.91 -37.06 56.09
N LYS A 450 -3.08 -36.26 55.04
CA LYS A 450 -2.05 -35.70 54.18
C LYS A 450 -1.80 -36.56 52.94
N ASN A 451 -2.35 -36.08 51.83
CA ASN A 451 -1.85 -36.28 50.47
C ASN A 451 -0.31 -36.28 50.47
N VAL A 452 0.30 -37.46 50.59
CA VAL A 452 1.71 -37.66 50.33
C VAL A 452 1.86 -37.73 48.83
N LEU A 453 2.34 -36.62 48.28
CA LEU A 453 2.90 -36.49 46.95
C LEU A 453 3.84 -37.66 46.70
N THR A 454 3.43 -38.56 45.81
CA THR A 454 4.24 -39.68 45.32
C THR A 454 5.60 -39.18 44.83
N SER A 455 6.64 -39.77 45.41
CA SER A 455 8.03 -39.93 44.95
C SER A 455 8.30 -39.51 43.49
N GLY A 456 8.44 -38.21 43.30
CA GLY A 456 8.43 -37.57 41.97
C GLY A 456 7.94 -36.12 42.00
N GLY A 457 7.41 -35.67 43.14
CA GLY A 457 7.38 -34.29 43.65
C GLY A 457 7.12 -33.19 42.62
N LEU A 458 6.01 -32.46 42.79
CA LEU A 458 5.75 -31.17 42.14
C LEU A 458 7.08 -30.45 41.86
N ARG A 459 7.47 -30.38 40.57
CA ARG A 459 8.62 -29.56 40.19
C ARG A 459 8.30 -28.16 40.69
N PRO A 460 9.08 -27.59 41.63
CA PRO A 460 8.81 -26.23 42.06
C PRO A 460 8.80 -25.35 40.83
N VAL A 461 7.83 -24.43 40.74
CA VAL A 461 7.94 -23.30 39.82
C VAL A 461 9.34 -22.73 40.05
N ARG A 462 10.20 -22.80 39.03
CA ARG A 462 11.62 -22.42 39.16
C ARG A 462 11.68 -20.94 39.52
N TYR A 463 11.72 -20.63 40.81
CA TYR A 463 11.99 -19.29 41.36
C TYR A 463 13.49 -19.04 41.50
N GLN A 464 14.27 -19.49 40.52
CA GLN A 464 15.66 -19.09 40.38
C GLN A 464 15.84 -18.53 38.98
N ALA A 465 15.80 -17.20 38.89
CA ALA A 465 16.38 -16.50 37.75
C ALA A 465 17.89 -16.78 37.79
N ARG A 466 18.33 -17.75 36.99
CA ARG A 466 19.75 -17.91 36.72
C ARG A 466 20.10 -16.86 35.67
N PHE A 467 20.67 -15.75 36.11
CA PHE A 467 21.32 -14.80 35.21
C PHE A 467 22.54 -15.49 34.61
N VAL A 468 22.34 -16.14 33.47
CA VAL A 468 23.45 -16.52 32.61
C VAL A 468 24.01 -15.20 32.10
N ALA A 469 25.28 -14.92 32.40
CA ALA A 469 25.96 -13.76 31.85
C ALA A 469 25.72 -13.74 30.33
N PRO A 470 25.36 -12.58 29.74
CA PRO A 470 25.03 -12.51 28.33
C PRO A 470 26.11 -13.23 27.51
N SER A 471 25.67 -14.13 26.63
CA SER A 471 26.49 -14.65 25.54
C SER A 471 27.34 -13.52 24.98
N GLU A 472 28.61 -13.79 24.64
CA GLU A 472 29.57 -12.78 24.19
C GLU A 472 28.90 -11.64 23.40
N PRO A 473 29.19 -10.37 23.76
CA PRO A 473 28.52 -9.23 23.18
C PRO A 473 28.47 -9.32 21.65
N PRO A 474 27.36 -8.91 21.01
CA PRO A 474 27.18 -9.09 19.57
C PRO A 474 28.33 -8.48 18.76
N TRP A 475 29.00 -7.43 19.24
CA TRP A 475 30.17 -6.82 18.59
C TRP A 475 31.44 -7.67 18.56
N LYS A 476 31.54 -8.72 19.39
CA LYS A 476 32.64 -9.70 19.35
C LYS A 476 32.39 -10.83 18.35
N ARG A 477 31.16 -10.98 17.84
CA ARG A 477 30.82 -12.02 16.87
C ARG A 477 31.34 -11.62 15.49
N SER A 478 31.93 -12.57 14.76
CA SER A 478 32.58 -12.34 13.47
C SER A 478 31.67 -11.75 12.39
N PHE A 479 30.35 -11.90 12.53
CA PHE A 479 29.37 -11.37 11.58
C PHE A 479 28.94 -9.91 11.87
N PHE A 480 29.27 -9.34 13.02
CA PHE A 480 28.78 -8.01 13.40
C PHE A 480 29.38 -6.90 12.54
N VAL A 481 30.70 -6.95 12.32
CA VAL A 481 31.40 -5.98 11.48
C VAL A 481 30.86 -5.97 10.04
N PRO A 482 30.72 -7.11 9.34
CA PRO A 482 30.12 -7.09 8.00
C PRO A 482 28.65 -6.67 8.00
N LEU A 483 27.87 -7.00 9.04
CA LEU A 483 26.47 -6.55 9.15
C LEU A 483 26.36 -5.01 9.28
N VAL A 484 27.25 -4.39 10.06
CA VAL A 484 27.28 -2.93 10.25
C VAL A 484 27.81 -2.22 9.00
N LEU A 485 28.75 -2.82 8.28
CA LEU A 485 29.34 -2.23 7.06
C LEU A 485 28.51 -2.48 5.79
N ALA A 486 27.62 -3.47 5.77
CA ALA A 486 26.76 -3.78 4.63
C ALA A 486 25.96 -2.57 4.06
N PRO A 487 25.25 -1.76 4.88
CA PRO A 487 24.53 -0.59 4.35
C PRO A 487 25.47 0.47 3.75
N LEU A 488 26.66 0.68 4.32
CA LEU A 488 27.66 1.60 3.78
C LEU A 488 28.23 1.10 2.45
N GLY A 489 28.50 -0.21 2.35
CA GLY A 489 28.93 -0.85 1.10
C GLY A 489 27.89 -0.76 0.00
N LEU A 490 26.60 -0.97 0.33
CA LEU A 490 25.49 -0.83 -0.61
C LEU A 490 25.34 0.61 -1.12
N LEU A 491 25.47 1.61 -0.23
CA LEU A 491 25.42 3.02 -0.61
C LEU A 491 26.60 3.41 -1.52
N ALA A 492 27.81 2.95 -1.21
CA ALA A 492 28.98 3.17 -2.05
C ALA A 492 28.83 2.52 -3.44
N GLY A 493 28.29 1.30 -3.49
CA GLY A 493 27.99 0.60 -4.74
C GLY A 493 26.94 1.34 -5.59
N ALA A 494 25.86 1.81 -4.96
CA ALA A 494 24.82 2.59 -5.64
C ALA A 494 25.36 3.93 -6.17
N ALA A 495 26.22 4.61 -5.40
CA ALA A 495 26.87 5.85 -5.84
C ALA A 495 27.82 5.64 -7.02
N LEU A 496 28.59 4.54 -7.03
CA LEU A 496 29.46 4.17 -8.15
C LEU A 496 28.64 3.85 -9.41
N LEU A 497 27.58 3.04 -9.27
CA LEU A 497 26.67 2.71 -10.38
C LEU A 497 25.95 3.95 -10.92
N GLY A 498 25.50 4.84 -10.04
CA GLY A 498 24.89 6.12 -10.37
C GLY A 498 25.86 7.05 -11.10
N GLY A 499 27.12 7.14 -10.65
CA GLY A 499 28.16 7.95 -11.29
C GLY A 499 28.56 7.45 -12.68
N VAL A 500 28.62 6.12 -12.88
CA VAL A 500 28.87 5.52 -14.20
C VAL A 500 27.69 5.77 -15.16
N ARG A 501 26.45 5.61 -14.68
CA ARG A 501 25.25 5.90 -15.48
C ARG A 501 25.10 7.39 -15.80
N GLY A 502 25.42 8.28 -14.86
CA GLY A 502 25.41 9.72 -15.06
C GLY A 502 26.37 10.17 -16.16
N ARG A 503 27.59 9.62 -16.21
CA ARG A 503 28.55 9.90 -17.29
C ARG A 503 28.10 9.41 -18.67
N MET A 504 27.23 8.40 -18.73
CA MET A 504 26.63 7.95 -19.99
C MET A 504 25.45 8.82 -20.42
N ALA A 505 24.71 9.39 -19.47
CA ALA A 505 23.54 10.23 -19.72
C ALA A 505 23.87 11.68 -20.14
N THR A 506 25.07 12.18 -19.83
CA THR A 506 25.51 13.55 -20.19
C THR A 506 26.18 13.66 -21.56
N ARG A 507 26.03 12.69 -22.46
CA ARG A 507 26.51 12.83 -23.85
C ARG A 507 25.59 13.78 -24.61
N THR A 508 26.01 15.04 -24.69
CA THR A 508 25.33 16.08 -25.47
C THR A 508 25.21 15.68 -26.94
N GLU A 509 24.20 16.20 -27.66
CA GLU A 509 24.04 15.94 -29.10
C GLU A 509 25.28 16.34 -29.92
N ALA A 510 26.03 17.34 -29.44
CA ALA A 510 27.31 17.76 -30.00
C ALA A 510 28.40 16.66 -29.91
N ASP A 511 28.43 15.89 -28.82
CA ASP A 511 29.36 14.76 -28.66
C ASP A 511 29.00 13.57 -29.55
N LYS A 512 27.69 13.33 -29.75
CA LYS A 512 27.19 12.32 -30.70
C LYS A 512 27.56 12.70 -32.14
N GLY A 513 27.38 13.97 -32.53
CA GLY A 513 27.79 14.48 -33.83
C GLY A 513 29.30 14.36 -34.08
N ARG A 514 30.14 14.70 -33.09
CA ARG A 514 31.61 14.53 -33.19
C ARG A 514 32.03 13.06 -33.32
N GLN A 515 31.41 12.15 -32.57
CA GLN A 515 31.69 10.72 -32.69
C GLN A 515 31.25 10.15 -34.05
N GLN A 516 30.08 10.54 -34.56
CA GLN A 516 29.59 10.12 -35.87
C GLN A 516 30.45 10.67 -37.02
N ALA A 517 30.88 11.93 -36.94
CA ALA A 517 31.83 12.51 -37.90
C ALA A 517 33.20 11.80 -37.87
N LYS A 518 33.69 11.42 -36.68
CA LYS A 518 34.93 10.62 -36.55
C LYS A 518 34.76 9.20 -37.12
N ALA A 519 33.60 8.58 -36.92
CA ALA A 519 33.28 7.28 -37.49
C ALA A 519 33.17 7.32 -39.01
N ALA A 520 32.55 8.37 -39.59
CA ALA A 520 32.49 8.59 -41.04
C ALA A 520 33.89 8.73 -41.67
N ARG A 521 34.79 9.51 -41.05
CA ARG A 521 36.19 9.63 -41.49
C ARG A 521 36.94 8.31 -41.43
N LYS A 522 36.73 7.51 -40.37
CA LYS A 522 37.35 6.18 -40.26
C LYS A 522 36.89 5.25 -41.38
N ARG A 523 35.60 5.31 -41.76
CA ARG A 523 35.05 4.53 -42.87
C ARG A 523 35.60 4.94 -44.23
N LEU A 524 35.94 6.21 -44.45
CA LEU A 524 36.63 6.62 -45.69
C LEU A 524 38.02 6.02 -45.81
N VAL A 525 38.75 5.93 -44.70
CA VAL A 525 40.06 5.25 -44.66
C VAL A 525 39.92 3.75 -44.92
N GLU A 526 38.79 3.14 -44.52
CA GLU A 526 38.46 1.75 -44.85
C GLU A 526 38.08 1.60 -46.34
N ALA A 527 37.32 2.54 -46.91
CA ALA A 527 37.01 2.58 -48.34
C ALA A 527 38.26 2.80 -49.20
N GLU A 528 39.20 3.64 -48.78
CA GLU A 528 40.50 3.85 -49.45
C GLU A 528 41.29 2.53 -49.57
N LYS A 529 41.27 1.69 -48.54
CA LYS A 529 41.90 0.35 -48.59
C LYS A 529 41.21 -0.60 -49.56
N LEU A 530 39.90 -0.45 -49.76
CA LEU A 530 39.11 -1.26 -50.69
C LEU A 530 39.19 -0.75 -52.14
N GLN A 531 39.86 0.39 -52.37
CA GLN A 531 39.98 1.01 -53.69
C GLN A 531 40.84 0.19 -54.66
N ALA A 532 41.86 -0.50 -54.16
CA ALA A 532 42.73 -1.39 -54.94
C ALA A 532 42.20 -2.84 -55.01
N GLY A 533 41.14 -3.17 -54.27
CA GLY A 533 40.55 -4.50 -54.21
C GLY A 533 39.65 -4.83 -55.40
N ALA A 534 39.39 -6.14 -55.59
CA ALA A 534 38.52 -6.67 -56.63
C ALA A 534 37.02 -6.34 -56.42
N ASP A 535 36.63 -5.96 -55.20
CA ASP A 535 35.23 -5.69 -54.83
C ASP A 535 34.85 -4.21 -54.99
N ALA A 536 34.68 -3.77 -56.25
CA ALA A 536 34.26 -2.40 -56.56
C ALA A 536 32.92 -2.00 -55.90
N GLY A 537 31.98 -2.94 -55.74
CA GLY A 537 30.70 -2.68 -55.06
C GLY A 537 30.83 -2.41 -53.56
N ALA A 538 31.80 -3.05 -52.88
CA ALA A 538 32.06 -2.82 -51.46
C ALA A 538 32.66 -1.43 -51.23
N PHE A 539 33.52 -0.96 -52.14
CA PHE A 539 34.07 0.40 -52.13
C PHE A 539 32.96 1.46 -52.16
N TYR A 540 32.07 1.43 -53.15
CA TYR A 540 31.01 2.44 -53.29
C TYR A 540 30.02 2.40 -52.12
N THR A 541 29.75 1.21 -51.58
CA THR A 541 28.90 1.03 -50.40
C THR A 541 29.51 1.69 -49.15
N GLU A 542 30.82 1.58 -48.94
CA GLU A 542 31.46 2.20 -47.79
C GLU A 542 31.61 3.73 -47.93
N VAL A 543 31.85 4.23 -49.15
CA VAL A 543 31.84 5.68 -49.43
C VAL A 543 30.45 6.28 -49.19
N GLU A 544 29.39 5.63 -49.66
CA GLU A 544 28.00 6.06 -49.48
C GLU A 544 27.62 6.07 -47.98
N LYS A 545 27.96 5.01 -47.24
CA LYS A 545 27.73 4.94 -45.79
C LYS A 545 28.51 6.00 -45.02
N ALA A 546 29.74 6.29 -45.42
CA ALA A 546 30.55 7.33 -44.81
C ALA A 546 29.90 8.71 -45.03
N LEU A 547 29.46 8.99 -46.26
CA LEU A 547 28.80 10.25 -46.60
C LEU A 547 27.45 10.41 -45.89
N HIS A 548 26.60 9.38 -45.85
CA HIS A 548 25.34 9.39 -45.09
C HIS A 548 25.55 9.56 -43.58
N GLY A 549 26.58 8.90 -43.02
CA GLY A 549 26.93 9.06 -41.60
C GLY A 549 27.41 10.48 -41.28
N PHE A 550 28.17 11.10 -42.18
CA PHE A 550 28.62 12.47 -42.03
C PHE A 550 27.48 13.49 -42.18
N LEU A 551 26.63 13.33 -43.20
CA LEU A 551 25.45 14.17 -43.40
C LEU A 551 24.49 14.07 -42.22
N GLY A 552 24.28 12.88 -41.67
CA GLY A 552 23.41 12.70 -40.51
C GLY A 552 23.95 13.37 -39.25
N ALA A 553 25.27 13.37 -39.06
CA ALA A 553 25.92 14.07 -37.96
C ALA A 553 25.81 15.60 -38.08
N ARG A 554 25.80 16.14 -39.31
CA ARG A 554 25.77 17.60 -39.57
C ARG A 554 24.36 18.17 -39.71
N LEU A 555 23.42 17.40 -40.23
CA LEU A 555 22.02 17.80 -40.41
C LEU A 555 21.13 17.45 -39.21
N GLY A 556 21.69 16.89 -38.13
CA GLY A 556 21.00 16.65 -36.86
C GLY A 556 19.98 15.50 -36.88
N GLY A 557 20.09 14.55 -37.80
CA GLY A 557 19.14 13.44 -37.92
C GLY A 557 19.54 12.39 -38.96
N PRO A 558 18.89 11.21 -39.01
CA PRO A 558 19.24 10.17 -39.97
C PRO A 558 18.96 10.62 -41.41
N VAL A 559 19.94 10.41 -42.28
CA VAL A 559 19.88 10.72 -43.74
C VAL A 559 19.75 9.44 -44.58
N ILE A 560 19.90 8.28 -43.93
CA ILE A 560 19.76 6.96 -44.55
C ILE A 560 18.30 6.75 -44.97
N GLY A 561 18.07 6.44 -46.25
CA GLY A 561 16.74 6.19 -46.82
C GLY A 561 16.03 7.41 -47.39
N LEU A 562 16.65 8.61 -47.36
CA LEU A 562 16.13 9.79 -48.05
C LEU A 562 16.48 9.75 -49.54
N THR A 563 15.57 10.25 -50.38
CA THR A 563 15.85 10.47 -51.80
C THR A 563 16.88 11.58 -51.97
N ARG A 564 17.65 11.56 -53.07
CA ARG A 564 18.70 12.57 -53.33
C ARG A 564 18.13 13.99 -53.33
N GLU A 565 16.92 14.16 -53.84
CA GLU A 565 16.16 15.43 -53.80
C GLU A 565 15.88 15.89 -52.37
N ALA A 566 15.40 15.00 -51.50
CA ALA A 566 15.15 15.29 -50.08
C ALA A 566 16.45 15.60 -49.30
N ILE A 567 17.57 14.95 -49.64
CA ILE A 567 18.89 15.28 -49.09
C ILE A 567 19.32 16.68 -49.56
N GLY A 568 19.12 17.01 -50.83
CA GLY A 568 19.37 18.33 -51.41
C GLY A 568 18.58 19.45 -50.74
N GLU A 569 17.29 19.22 -50.51
CA GLU A 569 16.40 20.17 -49.82
C GLU A 569 16.84 20.39 -48.37
N ARG A 570 17.14 19.31 -47.62
CA ARG A 570 17.66 19.43 -46.24
C ARG A 570 18.99 20.19 -46.18
N MET A 571 19.89 19.98 -47.12
CA MET A 571 21.14 20.76 -47.19
C MET A 571 20.89 22.23 -47.51
N THR A 572 19.82 22.55 -48.24
CA THR A 572 19.42 23.93 -48.55
C THR A 572 18.89 24.63 -47.30
N VAL A 573 18.02 23.95 -46.55
CA VAL A 573 17.48 24.43 -45.27
C VAL A 573 18.60 24.62 -44.23
N ALA A 574 19.61 23.74 -44.24
CA ALA A 574 20.79 23.85 -43.38
C ALA A 574 21.84 24.89 -43.84
N GLY A 575 21.58 25.66 -44.91
CA GLY A 575 22.45 26.75 -45.37
C GLY A 575 23.74 26.32 -46.08
N VAL A 576 23.80 25.12 -46.64
CA VAL A 576 25.02 24.61 -47.31
C VAL A 576 25.23 25.28 -48.68
N ALA A 577 26.46 25.72 -48.94
CA ALA A 577 26.85 26.36 -50.21
C ALA A 577 26.49 25.49 -51.44
N GLN A 578 26.04 26.12 -52.53
CA GLN A 578 25.53 25.44 -53.74
C GLN A 578 26.57 24.50 -54.37
N GLU A 579 27.83 24.92 -54.44
CA GLU A 579 28.93 24.10 -54.98
C GLU A 579 29.11 22.79 -54.19
N ARG A 580 28.94 22.85 -52.86
CA ARG A 580 29.11 21.69 -51.99
C ARG A 580 27.92 20.74 -52.06
N ARG A 581 26.70 21.29 -52.17
CA ARG A 581 25.49 20.51 -52.46
C ARG A 581 25.64 19.72 -53.77
N ALA A 582 26.13 20.37 -54.82
CA ALA A 582 26.39 19.72 -56.11
C ALA A 582 27.40 18.58 -56.00
N ARG A 583 28.48 18.75 -55.22
CA ARG A 583 29.47 17.68 -54.98
C ARG A 583 28.90 16.49 -54.20
N VAL A 584 28.10 16.75 -53.16
CA VAL A 584 27.46 15.67 -52.38
C VAL A 584 26.52 14.86 -53.27
N LEU A 585 25.70 15.52 -54.08
CA LEU A 585 24.78 14.85 -55.00
C LEU A 585 25.52 14.07 -56.09
N TYR A 586 26.61 14.62 -56.62
CA TYR A 586 27.48 13.93 -57.57
C TYR A 586 28.09 12.65 -56.98
N VAL A 587 28.56 12.68 -55.73
CA VAL A 587 29.14 11.50 -55.08
C VAL A 587 28.09 10.42 -54.85
N LEU A 588 26.87 10.78 -54.42
CA LEU A 588 25.77 9.82 -54.26
C LEU A 588 25.36 9.20 -55.59
N GLU A 589 25.30 10.00 -56.66
CA GLU A 589 25.00 9.51 -58.00
C GLU A 589 26.09 8.58 -58.53
N ALA A 590 27.36 8.94 -58.34
CA ALA A 590 28.49 8.11 -58.76
C ALA A 590 28.60 6.81 -57.95
N CYS A 591 28.21 6.81 -56.67
CA CYS A 591 28.13 5.61 -55.84
C CYS A 591 27.05 4.65 -56.34
N ASP A 592 25.85 5.14 -56.65
CA ASP A 592 24.76 4.31 -57.15
C ASP A 592 25.07 3.77 -58.56
N LEU A 593 25.60 4.62 -59.44
CA LEU A 593 26.01 4.21 -60.79
C LEU A 593 27.17 3.21 -60.74
N GLY A 594 28.14 3.41 -59.85
CA GLY A 594 29.24 2.48 -59.64
C GLY A 594 28.81 1.13 -59.05
N ARG A 595 27.78 1.14 -58.18
CA ARG A 595 27.24 -0.07 -57.52
C ARG A 595 26.41 -0.94 -58.45
N TYR A 596 25.58 -0.34 -59.30
CA TYR A 596 24.66 -1.06 -60.19
C TYR A 596 25.11 -1.12 -61.66
N GLY A 597 26.04 -0.26 -62.06
CA GLY A 597 26.54 -0.13 -63.43
C GLY A 597 27.87 -0.82 -63.72
N GLY A 598 28.30 -1.76 -62.88
CA GLY A 598 29.44 -2.64 -63.18
C GLY A 598 30.81 -2.21 -62.64
N GLY A 599 30.87 -1.32 -61.64
CA GLY A 599 32.11 -0.98 -60.92
C GLY A 599 33.16 -0.28 -61.79
N GLY A 600 33.10 1.06 -61.85
CA GLY A 600 34.00 1.85 -62.70
C GLY A 600 35.50 1.64 -62.45
N ASP A 601 36.31 2.00 -63.45
CA ASP A 601 37.77 1.88 -63.43
C ASP A 601 38.40 2.54 -62.19
N ALA A 602 39.60 2.12 -61.81
CA ALA A 602 40.30 2.65 -60.63
C ALA A 602 40.42 4.19 -60.62
N ALA A 603 40.55 4.82 -61.81
CA ALA A 603 40.56 6.27 -61.96
C ALA A 603 39.19 6.93 -61.66
N ALA A 604 38.08 6.26 -61.99
CA ALA A 604 36.75 6.72 -61.64
C ALA A 604 36.49 6.59 -60.14
N ARG A 605 36.94 5.49 -59.50
CA ARG A 605 36.89 5.32 -58.04
C ARG A 605 37.70 6.37 -57.28
N GLN A 606 38.89 6.75 -57.79
CA GLN A 606 39.70 7.84 -57.23
C GLN A 606 38.94 9.18 -57.29
N LYS A 607 38.35 9.52 -58.44
CA LYS A 607 37.57 10.77 -58.58
C LYS A 607 36.39 10.85 -57.61
N VAL A 608 35.72 9.72 -57.34
CA VAL A 608 34.62 9.66 -56.37
C VAL A 608 35.14 9.82 -54.94
N MET A 609 36.28 9.22 -54.61
CA MET A 609 36.93 9.40 -53.30
C MET A 609 37.35 10.85 -53.07
N ASP A 610 38.04 11.48 -54.03
CA ASP A 610 38.50 12.87 -53.91
C ASP A 610 37.31 13.83 -53.78
N ALA A 611 36.23 13.59 -54.53
CA ALA A 611 35.01 14.37 -54.42
C ALA A 611 34.29 14.16 -53.07
N ALA A 612 34.30 12.94 -52.51
CA ALA A 612 33.75 12.65 -51.19
C ALA A 612 34.55 13.35 -50.09
N VAL A 613 35.88 13.26 -50.13
CA VAL A 613 36.78 13.96 -49.18
C VAL A 613 36.57 15.47 -49.28
N ALA A 614 36.56 16.04 -50.48
CA ALA A 614 36.33 17.46 -50.69
C ALA A 614 34.93 17.94 -50.29
N ALA A 615 33.92 17.05 -50.30
CA ALA A 615 32.58 17.36 -49.80
C ALA A 615 32.52 17.37 -48.25
N MET A 616 33.42 16.63 -47.59
CA MET A 616 33.49 16.51 -46.13
C MET A 616 34.51 17.48 -45.49
N GLU A 617 35.51 17.92 -46.24
CA GLU A 617 36.50 18.92 -45.82
C GLU A 617 35.93 20.36 -45.93
N GLY A 618 36.24 21.20 -44.94
CA GLY A 618 35.83 22.61 -44.92
C GLY A 618 34.35 22.87 -44.59
N TRP A 619 33.60 21.87 -44.11
CA TRP A 619 32.29 22.06 -43.48
C TRP A 619 32.52 22.33 -41.99
N ALA A 620 32.68 23.62 -41.64
CA ALA A 620 32.75 24.07 -40.25
C ALA A 620 31.37 23.93 -39.60
#